data_AF-A0A627NI10-F1
#
_entry.id   AF-A0A627NI10-F1
#
_cell.length_a   1.000
_cell.length_b   1.000
_cell.length_c   1.000
_cell.angle_alpha   90.00
_cell.angle_beta   90.00
_cell.angle_gamma   90.00
#
_symmetry.space_group_name_H-M   'P 1'
#
loop_
_entity.id
_entity.type
_entity.pdbx_description
1 polymer ?
#
loop_
_entity_poly.entity_id
_entity_poly.type
_entity_poly.pdbx_seq_one_letter_code
_entity_poly.pdbx_strand_id
1 'polypeptide(L)'
;MPFFEGRKRRYYLFLLLIICQNTFAEEIKPLPQGDTWRKYIALSLRDEEGLEDGLFNLRRIEANSSIAYVCGLIKDKNDNFLTDGQNQYHLYDRVMAIGYRWSWGSVVRFDKTIASPQDVHCHYGKNVPLTSALLREQVAAQGRKNICQPVKASDPLRSDILNGLRASYIGDSNSLTLNGPLPTVKFIVEDLCATEDYAYFLGKATGDKTSFFIHDDANNRLRVVLKKSPDGVWRPQPENNLLTQQSKVSGGYCSDGTLRETDLAQLAQACRVEGDTVNLTGTLRQQGDGESAYWTLTPDNPLACVRDANKQQPGWNQTMQLVLTPQEREALNNLVGKKVSVGGDIFLALSASHHTPLLLDNIFRLTEIK
;
A
#
# COMPACT_ATOMS: atom_id res chain seq x y z
N MET A 1 17.23 -54.59 -18.98
CA MET A 1 17.45 -53.72 -17.80
C MET A 1 17.29 -52.26 -18.20
N PRO A 2 16.11 -51.66 -17.95
CA PRO A 2 16.10 -50.26 -17.52
C PRO A 2 14.99 -50.04 -16.49
N PHE A 3 15.31 -50.16 -15.19
CA PHE A 3 14.35 -49.86 -14.11
C PHE A 3 14.96 -49.01 -12.97
N PHE A 4 16.19 -48.52 -13.14
CA PHE A 4 16.94 -47.85 -12.06
C PHE A 4 17.17 -46.34 -12.24
N GLU A 5 16.87 -45.74 -13.40
CA GLU A 5 17.12 -44.30 -13.62
C GLU A 5 15.98 -43.38 -13.16
N GLY A 6 14.74 -43.85 -13.13
CA GLY A 6 13.58 -43.04 -12.72
C GLY A 6 13.53 -42.71 -11.23
N ARG A 7 14.17 -43.52 -10.38
CA ARG A 7 14.14 -43.34 -8.92
C ARG A 7 15.11 -42.24 -8.46
N LYS A 8 16.33 -42.16 -9.03
CA LYS A 8 17.35 -41.16 -8.65
C LYS A 8 16.94 -39.72 -8.99
N ARG A 9 16.26 -39.48 -10.12
CA ARG A 9 15.75 -38.14 -10.49
C ARG A 9 14.68 -37.60 -9.54
N ARG A 10 13.82 -38.46 -8.99
CA ARG A 10 12.78 -38.06 -8.02
C ARG A 10 13.38 -37.69 -6.67
N TYR A 11 14.41 -38.40 -6.20
CA TYR A 11 15.13 -38.03 -4.98
C TYR A 11 15.91 -36.74 -5.14
N TYR A 12 16.52 -36.49 -6.30
CA TYR A 12 17.21 -35.21 -6.57
C TYR A 12 16.27 -34.02 -6.60
N LEU A 13 15.07 -34.16 -7.19
CA LEU A 13 14.05 -33.11 -7.17
C LEU A 13 13.49 -32.88 -5.75
N PHE A 14 13.29 -33.94 -4.96
CA PHE A 14 12.89 -33.81 -3.56
C PHE A 14 13.99 -33.18 -2.70
N LEU A 15 15.26 -33.53 -2.91
CA LEU A 15 16.39 -32.88 -2.23
C LEU A 15 16.54 -31.42 -2.66
N LEU A 16 16.37 -31.09 -3.93
CA LEU A 16 16.34 -29.70 -4.40
C LEU A 16 15.16 -28.93 -3.82
N LEU A 17 13.97 -29.53 -3.72
CA LEU A 17 12.82 -28.90 -3.07
C LEU A 17 13.03 -28.72 -1.56
N ILE A 18 13.64 -29.68 -0.87
CA ILE A 18 13.97 -29.59 0.57
C ILE A 18 15.08 -28.56 0.80
N ILE A 19 16.11 -28.52 -0.05
CA ILE A 19 17.18 -27.52 0.02
C ILE A 19 16.61 -26.14 -0.30
N CYS A 20 15.79 -25.99 -1.34
CA CYS A 20 15.11 -24.74 -1.66
C CYS A 20 14.12 -24.31 -0.57
N GLN A 21 13.49 -25.21 0.19
CA GLN A 21 12.66 -24.84 1.34
C GLN A 21 13.47 -24.45 2.58
N ASN A 22 14.72 -24.90 2.70
CA ASN A 22 15.61 -24.52 3.81
C ASN A 22 16.51 -23.31 3.51
N THR A 23 16.74 -22.95 2.24
CA THR A 23 17.56 -21.79 1.86
C THR A 23 16.88 -20.43 2.06
N PHE A 24 15.59 -20.39 2.39
CA PHE A 24 14.85 -19.13 2.63
C PHE A 24 14.48 -18.87 4.09
N ALA A 25 14.88 -19.75 5.02
CA ALA A 25 14.78 -19.47 6.44
C ALA A 25 16.12 -18.89 6.92
N GLU A 26 16.32 -17.59 6.72
CA GLU A 26 17.47 -16.91 7.32
C GLU A 26 17.45 -17.12 8.84
N GLU A 27 18.48 -17.75 9.37
CA GLU A 27 18.56 -18.11 10.79
C GLU A 27 18.51 -16.87 11.68
N ILE A 28 17.71 -16.94 12.75
CA ILE A 28 17.77 -15.96 13.84
C ILE A 28 19.06 -16.17 14.61
N LYS A 29 19.83 -15.09 14.79
CA LYS A 29 21.11 -15.13 15.50
C LYS A 29 21.16 -14.09 16.61
N PRO A 30 21.89 -14.37 17.71
CA PRO A 30 22.16 -13.36 18.73
C PRO A 30 22.88 -12.14 18.16
N LEU A 31 22.42 -10.94 18.54
CA LEU A 31 23.07 -9.69 18.15
C LEU A 31 24.05 -9.22 19.24
N PRO A 32 25.38 -9.27 19.00
CA PRO A 32 26.38 -8.90 20.01
C PRO A 32 26.36 -7.40 20.32
N GLN A 33 27.05 -6.99 21.39
CA GLN A 33 27.25 -5.57 21.67
C GLN A 33 28.01 -4.90 20.50
N GLY A 34 27.58 -3.69 20.13
CA GLY A 34 28.16 -2.93 19.02
C GLY A 34 27.52 -3.20 17.65
N ASP A 35 26.74 -4.29 17.52
CA ASP A 35 26.02 -4.65 16.30
C ASP A 35 25.06 -3.53 15.83
N THR A 36 25.05 -3.28 14.53
CA THR A 36 24.28 -2.19 13.92
C THR A 36 22.77 -2.46 13.99
N TRP A 37 22.33 -3.69 13.75
CA TRP A 37 20.92 -4.07 13.88
C TRP A 37 20.44 -3.95 15.33
N ARG A 38 21.28 -4.33 16.29
CA ARG A 38 21.00 -4.14 17.71
C ARG A 38 20.75 -2.67 18.05
N LYS A 39 21.56 -1.76 17.52
CA LYS A 39 21.39 -0.30 17.71
C LYS A 39 20.09 0.19 17.08
N TYR A 40 19.78 -0.22 15.86
CA TYR A 40 18.54 0.21 15.18
C TYR A 40 17.28 -0.33 15.84
N ILE A 41 17.27 -1.60 16.27
CA ILE A 41 16.16 -2.20 16.99
C ILE A 41 15.93 -1.46 18.32
N ALA A 42 17.00 -1.19 19.08
CA ALA A 42 16.89 -0.44 20.33
C ALA A 42 16.43 1.01 20.11
N LEU A 43 16.89 1.67 19.05
CA LEU A 43 16.44 3.00 18.66
C LEU A 43 14.95 3.02 18.31
N SER A 44 14.49 2.10 17.45
CA SER A 44 13.08 2.01 17.09
C SER A 44 12.19 1.71 18.29
N LEU A 45 12.64 0.85 19.21
CA LEU A 45 11.91 0.56 20.44
C LEU A 45 11.83 1.79 21.36
N ARG A 46 12.90 2.60 21.42
CA ARG A 46 12.94 3.86 22.18
C ARG A 46 11.98 4.90 21.60
N ASP A 47 11.98 5.04 20.28
CA ASP A 47 11.12 5.98 19.57
C ASP A 47 9.63 5.58 19.71
N GLU A 48 9.34 4.27 19.65
CA GLU A 48 7.98 3.73 19.84
C GLU A 48 7.41 4.05 21.23
N GLU A 49 8.26 4.16 22.25
CA GLU A 49 7.88 4.40 23.64
C GLU A 49 8.04 5.86 24.08
N GLY A 50 8.57 6.73 23.21
CA GLY A 50 8.80 8.15 23.53
C GLY A 50 9.89 8.39 24.57
N LEU A 51 10.93 7.54 24.60
CA LEU A 51 11.93 7.52 25.67
C LEU A 51 13.26 8.13 25.25
N GLU A 52 13.30 9.42 24.91
CA GLU A 52 14.44 10.10 24.26
C GLU A 52 15.82 9.81 24.91
N ASP A 53 15.90 9.71 26.24
CA ASP A 53 17.15 9.48 27.00
C ASP A 53 17.34 8.04 27.54
N GLY A 54 16.43 7.12 27.23
CA GLY A 54 16.46 5.74 27.75
C GLY A 54 17.48 4.84 27.06
N LEU A 55 18.26 4.08 27.84
CA LEU A 55 19.20 3.05 27.38
C LEU A 55 18.65 1.65 27.66
N PHE A 56 18.41 0.86 26.61
CA PHE A 56 17.91 -0.51 26.80
C PHE A 56 18.98 -1.47 27.32
N ASN A 57 18.77 -1.98 28.54
CA ASN A 57 19.48 -3.13 29.07
C ASN A 57 18.85 -4.42 28.53
N LEU A 58 19.23 -4.78 27.32
CA LEU A 58 18.73 -5.98 26.62
C LEU A 58 19.34 -7.26 27.21
N ARG A 59 18.49 -8.09 27.80
CA ARG A 59 18.82 -9.42 28.33
C ARG A 59 18.91 -10.47 27.22
N ARG A 60 18.08 -10.32 26.19
CA ARG A 60 18.08 -11.14 24.99
C ARG A 60 17.73 -10.28 23.79
N ILE A 61 18.54 -10.38 22.74
CA ILE A 61 18.21 -9.83 21.44
C ILE A 61 18.76 -10.75 20.37
N GLU A 62 17.88 -11.24 19.53
CA GLU A 62 18.22 -12.12 18.41
C GLU A 62 17.39 -11.71 17.20
N ALA A 63 17.99 -11.69 16.02
CA ALA A 63 17.32 -11.26 14.81
C ALA A 63 17.85 -11.98 13.57
N ASN A 64 17.06 -11.91 12.50
CA ASN A 64 17.53 -12.05 11.13
C ASN A 64 17.20 -10.73 10.36
N SER A 65 17.26 -10.71 9.02
CA SER A 65 16.98 -9.48 8.26
C SER A 65 15.55 -8.93 8.38
N SER A 66 14.58 -9.73 8.85
CA SER A 66 13.16 -9.38 8.79
C SER A 66 12.41 -9.45 10.13
N ILE A 67 12.91 -10.22 11.10
CA ILE A 67 12.25 -10.43 12.38
C ILE A 67 13.28 -10.52 13.51
N ALA A 68 12.90 -9.98 14.67
CA ALA A 68 13.71 -9.94 15.87
C ALA A 68 12.88 -10.28 17.10
N TYR A 69 13.55 -10.81 18.11
CA TYR A 69 13.03 -10.91 19.46
C TYR A 69 13.87 -10.03 20.37
N VAL A 70 13.22 -9.26 21.23
CA VAL A 70 13.87 -8.36 22.19
C VAL A 70 13.25 -8.55 23.57
N CYS A 71 14.11 -8.70 24.57
CA CYS A 71 13.71 -8.76 25.97
C CYS A 71 14.68 -7.94 26.82
N GLY A 72 14.18 -6.98 27.60
CA GLY A 72 15.03 -6.15 28.44
C GLY A 72 14.29 -5.09 29.25
N LEU A 73 15.06 -4.39 30.07
CA LEU A 73 14.62 -3.24 30.86
C LEU A 73 15.27 -1.96 30.30
N ILE A 74 14.79 -0.81 30.75
CA ILE A 74 15.39 0.48 30.42
C ILE A 74 16.18 1.01 31.60
N LYS A 75 17.29 1.64 31.28
CA LYS A 75 18.14 2.39 32.19
C LYS A 75 18.22 3.85 31.78
N ASP A 76 18.49 4.72 32.74
CA ASP A 76 18.90 6.10 32.48
C ASP A 76 20.37 6.19 32.04
N LYS A 77 20.82 7.40 31.73
CA LYS A 77 22.22 7.73 31.42
C LYS A 77 23.21 7.45 32.56
N ASN A 78 22.73 7.27 33.79
CA ASN A 78 23.52 6.99 34.98
C ASN A 78 23.52 5.49 35.33
N ASP A 79 23.03 4.63 34.42
CA ASP A 79 22.94 3.18 34.57
C ASP A 79 21.90 2.67 35.60
N ASN A 80 20.98 3.53 36.05
CA ASN A 80 19.87 3.16 36.93
C ASN A 80 18.68 2.64 36.15
N PHE A 81 18.07 1.54 36.59
CA PHE A 81 16.84 1.05 35.99
C PHE A 81 15.68 2.01 36.25
N LEU A 82 14.92 2.31 35.20
CA LEU A 82 13.76 3.20 35.27
C LEU A 82 12.52 2.46 35.78
N THR A 83 11.78 3.11 36.68
CA THR A 83 10.48 2.66 37.15
C THR A 83 9.35 3.55 36.64
N ASP A 84 8.13 3.02 36.64
CA ASP A 84 6.92 3.80 36.45
C ASP A 84 6.53 4.60 37.72
N GLY A 85 5.41 5.32 37.64
CA GLY A 85 4.87 6.10 38.76
C GLY A 85 4.43 5.27 39.98
N GLN A 86 4.41 3.94 39.88
CA GLN A 86 4.12 3.00 40.96
C GLN A 86 5.38 2.30 41.48
N ASN A 87 6.56 2.76 41.08
CA ASN A 87 7.85 2.18 41.44
C ASN A 87 8.00 0.73 40.95
N GLN A 88 7.35 0.37 39.84
CA GLN A 88 7.51 -0.92 39.16
C GLN A 88 8.38 -0.75 37.90
N TYR A 89 9.07 -1.81 37.51
CA TYR A 89 9.87 -1.82 36.29
C TYR A 89 9.04 -2.36 35.12
N HIS A 90 9.12 -1.72 33.96
CA HIS A 90 8.49 -2.23 32.75
C HIS A 90 9.46 -3.19 32.02
N LEU A 91 9.07 -4.46 31.91
CA LEU A 91 9.76 -5.44 31.08
C LEU A 91 9.27 -5.33 29.64
N TYR A 92 10.16 -4.90 28.75
CA TYR A 92 9.95 -4.93 27.32
C TYR A 92 10.27 -6.32 26.82
N ASP A 93 9.28 -7.04 26.32
CA ASP A 93 9.39 -8.42 25.87
C ASP A 93 8.59 -8.60 24.60
N ARG A 94 9.24 -8.45 23.45
CA ARG A 94 8.57 -8.18 22.18
C ARG A 94 9.14 -8.99 21.04
N VAL A 95 8.27 -9.35 20.12
CA VAL A 95 8.67 -9.68 18.75
C VAL A 95 8.63 -8.39 17.95
N MET A 96 9.68 -8.11 17.18
CA MET A 96 9.77 -6.95 16.28
C MET A 96 9.94 -7.43 14.85
N ALA A 97 9.39 -6.71 13.89
CA ALA A 97 9.61 -6.97 12.47
C ALA A 97 10.09 -5.70 11.77
N ILE A 98 10.83 -5.88 10.69
CA ILE A 98 11.20 -4.76 9.83
C ILE A 98 9.98 -4.32 9.02
N GLY A 99 9.69 -3.03 9.03
CA GLY A 99 8.55 -2.41 8.37
C GLY A 99 8.98 -1.48 7.23
N TYR A 100 8.10 -0.54 6.90
CA TYR A 100 8.36 0.45 5.87
C TYR A 100 9.63 1.27 6.18
N ARG A 101 10.42 1.57 5.15
CA ARG A 101 11.68 2.33 5.22
C ARG A 101 12.73 1.76 6.18
N TRP A 102 12.84 0.43 6.28
CA TRP A 102 13.84 -0.25 7.10
C TRP A 102 13.75 0.05 8.61
N SER A 103 12.58 0.52 9.07
CA SER A 103 12.33 0.77 10.49
C SER A 103 11.88 -0.51 11.19
N TRP A 104 12.31 -0.73 12.44
CA TRP A 104 11.78 -1.84 13.23
C TRP A 104 10.51 -1.39 13.97
N GLY A 105 9.57 -2.31 14.17
CA GLY A 105 8.39 -2.04 14.97
C GLY A 105 7.95 -3.27 15.75
N SER A 106 7.39 -3.05 16.93
CA SER A 106 6.84 -4.13 17.75
C SER A 106 5.65 -4.76 17.05
N VAL A 107 5.72 -6.08 16.83
CA VAL A 107 4.68 -6.88 16.18
C VAL A 107 3.91 -7.80 17.13
N VAL A 108 4.51 -8.16 18.27
CA VAL A 108 3.85 -8.85 19.39
C VAL A 108 4.44 -8.29 20.68
N ARG A 109 3.61 -8.03 21.68
CA ARG A 109 4.02 -7.53 22.99
C ARG A 109 3.64 -8.55 24.07
N PHE A 110 4.65 -9.08 24.77
CA PHE A 110 4.54 -9.91 25.98
C PHE A 110 4.90 -9.10 27.23
N ASP A 111 4.97 -7.78 27.10
CA ASP A 111 5.36 -6.85 28.14
C ASP A 111 4.57 -7.05 29.44
N LYS A 112 5.24 -6.79 30.56
CA LYS A 112 4.65 -6.85 31.91
C LYS A 112 5.39 -5.91 32.85
N THR A 113 4.72 -5.51 33.92
CA THR A 113 5.38 -4.84 35.05
C THR A 113 5.97 -5.87 36.02
N ILE A 114 7.12 -5.57 36.60
CA ILE A 114 7.81 -6.41 37.58
C ILE A 114 8.26 -5.56 38.78
N ALA A 115 8.32 -6.18 39.96
CA ALA A 115 8.68 -5.48 41.20
C ALA A 115 10.18 -5.21 41.32
N SER A 116 11.02 -6.01 40.67
CA SER A 116 12.47 -5.97 40.82
C SER A 116 13.21 -6.32 39.52
N PRO A 117 14.37 -5.71 39.21
CA PRO A 117 15.15 -6.07 38.00
C PRO A 117 15.67 -7.51 37.99
N GLN A 118 15.68 -8.18 39.14
CA GLN A 118 16.02 -9.58 39.31
C GLN A 118 14.88 -10.51 38.86
N ASP A 119 13.64 -10.02 38.83
CA ASP A 119 12.44 -10.78 38.44
C ASP A 119 12.25 -10.84 36.92
N VAL A 120 13.22 -10.32 36.15
CA VAL A 120 13.17 -10.33 34.69
C VAL A 120 13.13 -11.77 34.18
N HIS A 121 11.98 -12.13 33.63
CA HIS A 121 11.77 -13.39 32.95
C HIS A 121 11.15 -13.15 31.57
N CYS A 122 11.98 -13.34 30.55
CA CYS A 122 11.61 -13.27 29.14
C CYS A 122 10.68 -14.43 28.75
N HIS A 123 9.69 -14.17 27.91
CA HIS A 123 8.77 -15.13 27.32
C HIS A 123 9.54 -16.28 26.65
N TYR A 124 10.56 -15.92 25.86
CA TYR A 124 11.54 -16.87 25.37
C TYR A 124 12.82 -16.77 26.20
N GLY A 125 12.90 -17.59 27.26
CA GLY A 125 14.13 -17.75 28.05
C GLY A 125 15.31 -18.23 27.20
N LYS A 126 16.55 -17.96 27.63
CA LYS A 126 17.79 -18.22 26.85
C LYS A 126 17.94 -19.64 26.29
N ASN A 127 17.30 -20.62 26.91
CA ASN A 127 17.37 -22.02 26.52
C ASN A 127 16.39 -22.40 25.41
N VAL A 128 15.47 -21.51 25.03
CA VAL A 128 14.52 -21.72 23.94
C VAL A 128 15.17 -21.27 22.63
N PRO A 129 15.46 -22.19 21.68
CA PRO A 129 15.99 -21.82 20.37
C PRO A 129 14.95 -20.99 19.62
N LEU A 130 15.34 -19.80 19.16
CA LEU A 130 14.46 -18.96 18.37
C LEU A 130 14.60 -19.29 16.89
N THR A 131 13.47 -19.40 16.21
CA THR A 131 13.41 -19.54 14.76
C THR A 131 12.45 -18.51 14.19
N SER A 132 12.66 -18.09 12.95
CA SER A 132 11.77 -17.15 12.27
C SER A 132 10.37 -17.71 12.12
N ALA A 133 10.24 -19.04 11.99
CA ALA A 133 8.95 -19.73 11.96
C ALA A 133 8.18 -19.57 13.28
N LEU A 134 8.84 -19.82 14.43
CA LEU A 134 8.24 -19.65 15.76
C LEU A 134 7.75 -18.21 15.97
N LEU A 135 8.60 -17.22 15.66
CA LEU A 135 8.22 -15.82 15.86
C LEU A 135 7.09 -15.41 14.90
N ARG A 136 7.11 -15.81 13.63
CA ARG A 136 6.04 -15.51 12.66
C ARG A 136 4.71 -16.19 13.02
N GLU A 137 4.73 -17.37 13.64
CA GLU A 137 3.53 -17.99 14.18
C GLU A 137 2.91 -17.13 15.30
N GLN A 138 3.72 -16.58 16.20
CA GLN A 138 3.22 -15.64 17.22
C GLN A 138 2.65 -14.37 16.60
N VAL A 139 3.32 -13.81 15.58
CA VAL A 139 2.77 -12.66 14.85
C VAL A 139 1.40 -13.01 14.30
N ALA A 140 1.26 -14.13 13.57
CA ALA A 140 -0.01 -14.55 12.99
C ALA A 140 -1.13 -14.79 14.03
N ALA A 141 -0.76 -15.21 15.25
CA ALA A 141 -1.70 -15.45 16.33
C ALA A 141 -2.12 -14.17 17.07
N GLN A 142 -1.20 -13.24 17.33
CA GLN A 142 -1.40 -12.13 18.29
C GLN A 142 -1.31 -10.73 17.67
N GLY A 143 -0.67 -10.57 16.50
CA GLY A 143 -0.35 -9.27 15.90
C GLY A 143 -1.49 -8.57 15.14
N ARG A 144 -2.70 -9.12 15.05
CA ARG A 144 -3.70 -8.73 14.04
C ARG A 144 -4.19 -7.28 14.08
N LYS A 145 -4.15 -6.61 15.23
CA LYS A 145 -4.82 -5.32 15.41
C LYS A 145 -4.13 -4.20 14.64
N ASN A 146 -2.81 -4.06 14.80
CA ASN A 146 -2.08 -2.89 14.32
C ASN A 146 -1.10 -3.23 13.18
N ILE A 147 -1.18 -4.45 12.65
CA ILE A 147 -0.18 -5.02 11.74
C ILE A 147 -0.86 -5.74 10.61
N CYS A 148 -0.37 -5.46 9.40
CA CYS A 148 -0.90 -6.00 8.18
C CYS A 148 -0.54 -7.48 8.10
N GLN A 149 -1.52 -8.34 8.38
CA GLN A 149 -1.35 -9.79 8.31
C GLN A 149 -1.83 -10.33 6.98
N PRO A 150 -1.17 -11.36 6.41
CA PRO A 150 -1.60 -11.96 5.16
C PRO A 150 -3.05 -12.45 5.22
N VAL A 151 -3.86 -11.99 4.26
CA VAL A 151 -5.27 -12.40 4.12
C VAL A 151 -5.36 -13.54 3.11
N LYS A 152 -5.58 -14.75 3.63
CA LYS A 152 -5.59 -15.99 2.84
C LYS A 152 -6.77 -16.05 1.87
N ALA A 153 -6.64 -16.87 0.83
CA ALA A 153 -7.69 -17.06 -0.19
C ALA A 153 -9.04 -17.52 0.39
N SER A 154 -9.01 -18.31 1.46
CA SER A 154 -10.19 -18.85 2.14
C SER A 154 -10.80 -17.89 3.18
N ASP A 155 -10.17 -16.75 3.45
CA ASP A 155 -10.64 -15.79 4.45
C ASP A 155 -11.80 -14.96 3.88
N PRO A 156 -12.99 -14.91 4.54
CA PRO A 156 -14.10 -14.08 4.11
C PRO A 156 -13.71 -12.60 3.92
N LEU A 157 -12.80 -12.09 4.76
CA LEU A 157 -12.28 -10.72 4.69
C LEU A 157 -11.68 -10.40 3.32
N ARG A 158 -11.10 -11.40 2.64
CA ARG A 158 -10.55 -11.24 1.30
C ARG A 158 -11.61 -10.76 0.31
N SER A 159 -12.80 -11.34 0.37
CA SER A 159 -13.89 -10.97 -0.53
C SER A 159 -14.33 -9.54 -0.27
N ASP A 160 -14.42 -9.14 1.01
CA ASP A 160 -14.84 -7.80 1.41
C ASP A 160 -13.85 -6.73 0.92
N ILE A 161 -12.54 -6.95 1.12
CA ILE A 161 -11.49 -6.04 0.63
C ILE A 161 -11.51 -5.95 -0.89
N LEU A 162 -11.61 -7.10 -1.59
CA LEU A 162 -11.64 -7.12 -3.05
C LEU A 162 -12.92 -6.46 -3.59
N ASN A 163 -14.05 -6.54 -2.90
CA ASN A 163 -15.27 -5.82 -3.29
C ASN A 163 -15.10 -4.31 -3.15
N GLY A 164 -14.44 -3.84 -2.08
CA GLY A 164 -14.05 -2.44 -1.94
C GLY A 164 -13.17 -1.96 -3.09
N LEU A 165 -12.15 -2.76 -3.45
CA LEU A 165 -11.30 -2.48 -4.63
C LEU A 165 -12.12 -2.39 -5.93
N ARG A 166 -13.04 -3.33 -6.17
CA ARG A 166 -13.91 -3.31 -7.37
C ARG A 166 -14.79 -2.08 -7.42
N ALA A 167 -15.37 -1.67 -6.29
CA ALA A 167 -16.29 -0.54 -6.21
C ALA A 167 -15.62 0.78 -6.60
N SER A 168 -14.30 0.91 -6.39
CA SER A 168 -13.54 2.10 -6.75
C SER A 168 -12.76 2.00 -8.05
N TYR A 169 -12.74 0.82 -8.70
CA TYR A 169 -11.95 0.59 -9.92
C TYR A 169 -12.73 0.96 -11.19
N ILE A 170 -12.16 1.84 -12.01
CA ILE A 170 -12.78 2.26 -13.29
C ILE A 170 -12.31 1.41 -14.48
N GLY A 171 -11.08 0.88 -14.43
CA GLY A 171 -10.53 0.00 -15.46
C GLY A 171 -9.94 0.70 -16.67
N ASP A 172 -9.63 -0.11 -17.68
CA ASP A 172 -9.15 0.33 -18.99
C ASP A 172 -10.28 0.94 -19.82
N SER A 173 -10.24 2.27 -19.96
CA SER A 173 -11.09 3.08 -20.84
C SER A 173 -11.14 2.58 -22.29
N ASN A 174 -10.08 1.96 -22.81
CA ASN A 174 -10.04 1.42 -24.18
C ASN A 174 -10.99 0.24 -24.40
N SER A 175 -11.56 -0.30 -23.32
CA SER A 175 -12.58 -1.36 -23.36
C SER A 175 -14.00 -0.82 -23.18
N LEU A 176 -14.16 0.49 -22.94
CA LEU A 176 -15.42 1.12 -22.61
C LEU A 176 -16.06 1.77 -23.84
N THR A 177 -17.39 1.79 -23.87
CA THR A 177 -18.18 2.52 -24.87
C THR A 177 -18.81 3.75 -24.24
N LEU A 178 -18.95 4.84 -24.98
CA LEU A 178 -19.57 6.07 -24.48
C LEU A 178 -20.93 5.80 -23.83
N ASN A 179 -21.04 6.14 -22.55
CA ASN A 179 -22.22 5.96 -21.70
C ASN A 179 -22.68 4.48 -21.53
N GLY A 180 -21.78 3.52 -21.77
CA GLY A 180 -22.02 2.09 -21.55
C GLY A 180 -21.83 1.62 -20.10
N PRO A 181 -22.14 0.35 -19.81
CA PRO A 181 -21.88 -0.25 -18.50
C PRO A 181 -20.37 -0.41 -18.24
N LEU A 182 -19.97 -0.29 -16.98
CA LEU A 182 -18.59 -0.60 -16.56
C LEU A 182 -18.42 -2.12 -16.41
N PRO A 183 -17.33 -2.72 -16.92
CA PRO A 183 -17.08 -4.15 -16.80
C PRO A 183 -16.79 -4.55 -15.35
N THR A 184 -17.20 -5.75 -14.96
CA THR A 184 -16.84 -6.31 -13.65
C THR A 184 -15.38 -6.79 -13.67
N VAL A 185 -14.51 -6.11 -12.93
CA VAL A 185 -13.09 -6.46 -12.83
C VAL A 185 -12.86 -7.67 -11.91
N LYS A 186 -11.89 -8.52 -12.29
CA LYS A 186 -11.27 -9.49 -11.38
C LYS A 186 -9.82 -9.09 -11.16
N PHE A 187 -9.27 -9.49 -10.02
CA PHE A 187 -7.90 -9.18 -9.64
C PHE A 187 -7.07 -10.45 -9.52
N ILE A 188 -5.89 -10.44 -10.12
CA ILE A 188 -4.81 -11.37 -9.77
C ILE A 188 -4.09 -10.74 -8.58
N VAL A 189 -4.25 -11.37 -7.43
CA VAL A 189 -3.69 -10.92 -6.15
C VAL A 189 -2.29 -11.53 -6.00
N GLU A 190 -1.28 -10.67 -5.88
CA GLU A 190 0.10 -11.09 -5.60
C GLU A 190 0.40 -10.98 -4.12
N ASP A 191 -0.05 -9.91 -3.48
CA ASP A 191 -0.03 -9.76 -2.03
C ASP A 191 -1.32 -9.09 -1.54
N LEU A 192 -1.77 -9.53 -0.36
CA LEU A 192 -2.91 -8.96 0.32
C LEU A 192 -2.73 -9.16 1.82
N CYS A 193 -2.68 -8.06 2.54
CA CYS A 193 -2.65 -8.07 3.99
C CYS A 193 -3.64 -7.06 4.57
N ALA A 194 -4.01 -7.25 5.84
CA ALA A 194 -4.90 -6.32 6.55
C ALA A 194 -4.57 -6.21 8.04
N THR A 195 -4.77 -5.00 8.58
CA THR A 195 -4.95 -4.68 10.00
C THR A 195 -6.45 -4.72 10.33
N GLU A 196 -6.85 -4.24 11.51
CA GLU A 196 -8.26 -4.04 11.84
C GLU A 196 -8.93 -2.97 10.93
N ASP A 197 -8.21 -1.89 10.65
CA ASP A 197 -8.73 -0.70 9.98
C ASP A 197 -8.14 -0.46 8.57
N TYR A 198 -7.06 -1.15 8.20
CA TYR A 198 -6.36 -0.93 6.94
C TYR A 198 -6.09 -2.22 6.18
N ALA A 199 -6.02 -2.14 4.85
CA ALA A 199 -5.60 -3.24 4.00
C ALA A 199 -4.62 -2.75 2.93
N TYR A 200 -3.65 -3.60 2.58
CA TYR A 200 -2.74 -3.38 1.47
C TYR A 200 -2.97 -4.43 0.40
N PHE A 201 -3.07 -3.98 -0.84
CA PHE A 201 -3.23 -4.82 -2.00
C PHE A 201 -2.10 -4.57 -3.01
N LEU A 202 -1.47 -5.65 -3.44
CA LEU A 202 -0.57 -5.71 -4.59
C LEU A 202 -1.13 -6.71 -5.60
N GLY A 203 -1.29 -6.29 -6.84
CA GLY A 203 -1.75 -7.19 -7.88
C GLY A 203 -2.03 -6.49 -9.20
N LYS A 204 -2.83 -7.13 -10.04
CA LYS A 204 -3.26 -6.57 -11.32
C LYS A 204 -4.74 -6.88 -11.56
N ALA A 205 -5.41 -5.97 -12.24
CA ALA A 205 -6.72 -6.26 -12.80
C ALA A 205 -6.59 -7.20 -14.02
N THR A 206 -7.60 -8.02 -14.26
CA THR A 206 -7.68 -8.92 -15.42
C THR A 206 -8.61 -8.33 -16.46
N GLY A 207 -8.21 -8.41 -17.72
CA GLY A 207 -9.03 -7.96 -18.85
C GLY A 207 -8.64 -6.58 -19.38
N ASP A 208 -7.88 -5.80 -18.61
CA ASP A 208 -7.32 -4.53 -19.09
C ASP A 208 -6.22 -4.78 -20.11
N LYS A 209 -6.18 -3.94 -21.15
CA LYS A 209 -5.02 -3.85 -22.03
C LYS A 209 -3.91 -3.08 -21.31
N THR A 210 -2.67 -3.27 -21.73
CA THR A 210 -1.55 -2.48 -21.24
C THR A 210 -1.76 -1.00 -21.59
N SER A 211 -1.67 -0.11 -20.61
CA SER A 211 -1.58 1.34 -20.83
C SER A 211 -0.49 1.66 -21.86
N PHE A 212 -0.80 2.49 -22.86
CA PHE A 212 0.21 3.06 -23.76
C PHE A 212 1.14 4.03 -23.04
N PHE A 213 0.68 4.62 -21.94
CA PHE A 213 1.44 5.50 -21.08
C PHE A 213 2.17 4.64 -20.03
N ILE A 214 3.30 4.05 -20.45
CA ILE A 214 4.19 3.30 -19.55
C ILE A 214 5.08 4.31 -18.84
N HIS A 215 4.92 4.40 -17.53
CA HIS A 215 5.83 5.17 -16.67
C HIS A 215 6.88 4.24 -16.08
N ASP A 216 8.12 4.70 -15.85
CA ASP A 216 9.22 3.85 -15.37
C ASP A 216 8.96 3.14 -14.02
N ASP A 217 8.01 3.66 -13.23
CA ASP A 217 7.53 3.06 -11.99
C ASP A 217 6.36 2.08 -12.19
N ALA A 218 5.95 1.81 -13.45
CA ALA A 218 4.79 1.01 -13.85
C ALA A 218 5.20 -0.40 -14.22
N ASN A 219 5.39 -1.23 -13.20
CA ASN A 219 5.43 -2.69 -13.35
C ASN A 219 4.03 -3.30 -13.65
N ASN A 220 3.07 -2.51 -14.14
CA ASN A 220 1.66 -2.89 -14.33
C ASN A 220 1.07 -3.59 -13.10
N ARG A 221 1.41 -3.09 -11.90
CA ARG A 221 0.83 -3.53 -10.63
C ARG A 221 0.17 -2.38 -9.91
N LEU A 222 -1.07 -2.65 -9.52
CA LEU A 222 -1.82 -1.87 -8.57
C LEU A 222 -1.17 -2.03 -7.21
N ARG A 223 -0.92 -0.90 -6.55
CA ARG A 223 -0.50 -0.85 -5.15
C ARG A 223 -1.47 0.05 -4.42
N VAL A 224 -2.36 -0.55 -3.63
CA VAL A 224 -3.50 0.17 -3.05
C VAL A 224 -3.54 -0.06 -1.56
N VAL A 225 -3.66 1.04 -0.81
CA VAL A 225 -4.09 1.01 0.58
C VAL A 225 -5.58 1.29 0.62
N LEU A 226 -6.31 0.44 1.35
CA LEU A 226 -7.70 0.65 1.70
C LEU A 226 -7.80 0.92 3.19
N LYS A 227 -8.75 1.77 3.56
CA LYS A 227 -9.19 1.99 4.92
C LYS A 227 -10.62 1.48 5.08
N LYS A 228 -10.88 0.81 6.20
CA LYS A 228 -12.22 0.40 6.58
C LYS A 228 -12.99 1.61 7.09
N SER A 229 -14.10 1.94 6.46
CA SER A 229 -14.98 3.01 6.93
C SER A 229 -15.81 2.55 8.13
N PRO A 230 -16.41 3.48 8.90
CA PRO A 230 -17.22 3.13 10.09
C PRO A 230 -18.41 2.21 9.82
N ASP A 231 -18.92 2.18 8.59
CA ASP A 231 -19.97 1.26 8.12
C ASP A 231 -19.42 -0.14 7.75
N GLY A 232 -18.12 -0.38 7.94
CA GLY A 232 -17.45 -1.65 7.68
C GLY A 232 -16.99 -1.85 6.23
N VAL A 233 -17.20 -0.87 5.34
CA VAL A 233 -16.84 -0.97 3.92
C VAL A 233 -15.36 -0.63 3.71
N TRP A 234 -14.66 -1.38 2.86
CA TRP A 234 -13.28 -1.05 2.49
C TRP A 234 -13.27 -0.03 1.35
N ARG A 235 -12.61 1.11 1.56
CA ARG A 235 -12.50 2.19 0.58
C ARG A 235 -11.03 2.55 0.36
N PRO A 236 -10.60 2.98 -0.84
CA PRO A 236 -9.24 3.43 -1.06
C PRO A 236 -8.86 4.54 -0.09
N GLN A 237 -7.57 4.67 0.22
CA GLN A 237 -7.07 5.85 0.94
C GLN A 237 -6.34 6.77 -0.05
N PRO A 238 -6.81 8.02 -0.28
CA PRO A 238 -7.97 8.68 0.35
C PRO A 238 -9.31 8.15 -0.19
N GLU A 239 -10.38 8.28 0.62
CA GLU A 239 -11.69 7.62 0.44
C GLU A 239 -12.33 7.78 -0.95
N ASN A 240 -12.20 8.97 -1.54
CA ASN A 240 -12.81 9.31 -2.82
C ASN A 240 -11.87 9.04 -4.01
N ASN A 241 -10.77 8.32 -3.80
CA ASN A 241 -9.81 8.07 -4.87
C ASN A 241 -10.30 6.95 -5.78
N LEU A 242 -10.54 7.29 -7.05
CA LEU A 242 -10.82 6.31 -8.09
C LEU A 242 -9.55 5.50 -8.42
N LEU A 243 -9.69 4.20 -8.63
CA LEU A 243 -8.57 3.33 -8.98
C LEU A 243 -8.54 3.08 -10.48
N THR A 244 -7.34 3.15 -11.02
CA THR A 244 -6.97 2.98 -12.43
C THR A 244 -5.95 1.86 -12.55
N GLN A 245 -5.68 1.37 -13.75
CA GLN A 245 -4.59 0.42 -14.01
C GLN A 245 -3.20 0.89 -13.54
N GLN A 246 -3.01 2.19 -13.28
CA GLN A 246 -1.75 2.78 -12.86
C GLN A 246 -1.72 3.22 -11.39
N SER A 247 -2.80 2.95 -10.63
CA SER A 247 -2.94 3.40 -9.24
C SER A 247 -1.90 2.76 -8.31
N LYS A 248 -1.17 3.62 -7.59
CA LYS A 248 -0.03 3.24 -6.75
C LYS A 248 0.04 4.12 -5.51
N VAL A 249 0.48 3.55 -4.40
CA VAL A 249 0.95 4.33 -3.24
C VAL A 249 2.32 4.94 -3.52
N SER A 250 2.55 6.11 -2.93
CA SER A 250 3.82 6.82 -2.95
C SER A 250 4.86 6.09 -2.08
N GLY A 251 5.98 5.73 -2.70
CA GLY A 251 7.05 4.95 -2.07
C GLY A 251 7.09 3.51 -2.53
N GLY A 252 8.25 3.09 -3.05
CA GLY A 252 8.53 1.70 -3.39
C GLY A 252 8.59 0.86 -2.12
N TYR A 253 7.45 0.35 -1.67
CA TYR A 253 7.44 -0.69 -0.65
C TYR A 253 8.04 -1.97 -1.26
N CYS A 254 9.11 -2.46 -0.66
CA CYS A 254 9.62 -3.81 -0.91
C CYS A 254 8.77 -4.78 -0.07
N SER A 255 8.22 -5.80 -0.72
CA SER A 255 7.32 -6.83 -0.17
C SER A 255 7.85 -7.64 1.01
N ASP A 256 9.05 -7.36 1.49
CA ASP A 256 9.78 -8.26 2.40
C ASP A 256 9.61 -7.85 3.89
N GLY A 257 8.96 -6.72 4.15
CA GLY A 257 8.68 -6.21 5.50
C GLY A 257 7.27 -6.52 6.01
N THR A 258 6.95 -6.00 7.18
CA THR A 258 5.62 -6.05 7.80
C THR A 258 5.05 -4.63 7.88
N LEU A 259 3.94 -4.35 7.20
CA LEU A 259 3.28 -3.04 7.25
C LEU A 259 2.53 -2.87 8.56
N ARG A 260 2.76 -1.76 9.27
CA ARG A 260 1.94 -1.36 10.42
C ARG A 260 0.79 -0.46 9.97
N GLU A 261 -0.21 -0.32 10.81
CA GLU A 261 -1.31 0.61 10.58
C GLU A 261 -0.82 2.05 10.34
N THR A 262 0.15 2.51 11.13
CA THR A 262 0.75 3.83 10.96
C THR A 262 1.50 3.98 9.64
N ASP A 263 2.13 2.91 9.15
CA ASP A 263 2.78 2.91 7.83
C ASP A 263 1.72 3.03 6.73
N LEU A 264 0.65 2.23 6.81
CA LEU A 264 -0.48 2.26 5.87
C LEU A 264 -1.20 3.61 5.88
N ALA A 265 -1.38 4.21 7.05
CA ALA A 265 -1.99 5.52 7.20
C ALA A 265 -1.15 6.65 6.54
N GLN A 266 0.17 6.48 6.45
CA GLN A 266 1.08 7.43 5.81
C GLN A 266 1.27 7.20 4.31
N LEU A 267 0.93 6.01 3.80
CA LEU A 267 1.01 5.70 2.38
C LEU A 267 -0.08 6.46 1.61
N ALA A 268 0.25 7.66 1.17
CA ALA A 268 -0.60 8.43 0.26
C ALA A 268 -0.57 7.79 -1.14
N GLN A 269 -1.71 7.78 -1.83
CA GLN A 269 -1.73 7.49 -3.27
C GLN A 269 -0.87 8.51 -4.01
N ALA A 270 -0.10 8.02 -4.97
CA ALA A 270 0.71 8.85 -5.85
C ALA A 270 -0.18 9.81 -6.66
N CYS A 271 0.41 10.90 -7.14
CA CYS A 271 -0.25 11.79 -8.08
C CYS A 271 -0.76 11.00 -9.28
N ARG A 272 -1.87 11.46 -9.86
CA ARG A 272 -2.35 10.94 -11.14
C ARG A 272 -1.28 11.10 -12.20
N VAL A 273 -1.29 10.21 -13.18
CA VAL A 273 -0.35 10.27 -14.31
C VAL A 273 -1.12 10.32 -15.62
N GLU A 274 -0.43 10.70 -16.69
CA GLU A 274 -0.99 10.58 -18.03
C GLU A 274 -1.45 9.13 -18.30
N GLY A 275 -2.63 8.99 -18.91
CA GLY A 275 -3.31 7.72 -19.13
C GLY A 275 -4.11 7.19 -17.94
N ASP A 276 -4.19 7.90 -16.82
CA ASP A 276 -5.12 7.53 -15.74
C ASP A 276 -6.56 7.84 -16.16
N THR A 277 -7.41 6.81 -16.10
CA THR A 277 -8.85 6.96 -16.33
C THR A 277 -9.53 7.61 -15.12
N VAL A 278 -10.27 8.69 -15.35
CA VAL A 278 -10.99 9.42 -14.30
C VAL A 278 -12.48 9.51 -14.59
N ASN A 279 -13.27 9.79 -13.56
CA ASN A 279 -14.66 10.17 -13.68
C ASN A 279 -14.90 11.41 -12.80
N LEU A 280 -15.23 12.52 -13.43
CA LEU A 280 -15.34 13.85 -12.83
C LEU A 280 -16.76 14.39 -13.01
N THR A 281 -17.21 15.21 -12.07
CA THR A 281 -18.42 16.01 -12.22
C THR A 281 -18.04 17.47 -12.40
N GLY A 282 -18.82 18.23 -13.16
CA GLY A 282 -18.53 19.64 -13.39
C GLY A 282 -19.46 20.31 -14.37
N THR A 283 -19.17 21.56 -14.72
CA THR A 283 -19.93 22.31 -15.73
C THR A 283 -19.23 22.21 -17.08
N LEU A 284 -19.96 21.79 -18.11
CA LEU A 284 -19.45 21.75 -19.49
C LEU A 284 -19.63 23.13 -20.14
N ARG A 285 -18.59 23.63 -20.79
CA ARG A 285 -18.64 24.90 -21.52
C ARG A 285 -18.01 24.76 -22.89
N GLN A 286 -18.55 25.49 -23.86
CA GLN A 286 -17.84 25.75 -25.11
C GLN A 286 -16.94 26.97 -24.91
N GLN A 287 -15.75 26.91 -25.49
CA GLN A 287 -14.79 28.00 -25.62
C GLN A 287 -14.41 28.13 -27.10
N GLY A 288 -14.03 29.34 -27.51
CA GLY A 288 -13.77 29.64 -28.93
C GLY A 288 -15.05 29.59 -29.79
N ASP A 289 -14.88 29.92 -31.07
CA ASP A 289 -15.98 30.06 -32.02
C ASP A 289 -15.65 29.36 -33.35
N GLY A 290 -16.68 28.89 -34.07
CA GLY A 290 -16.51 28.26 -35.38
C GLY A 290 -15.63 27.00 -35.34
N GLU A 291 -14.69 26.88 -36.29
CA GLU A 291 -13.81 25.70 -36.42
C GLU A 291 -12.80 25.56 -35.26
N SER A 292 -12.52 26.64 -34.53
CA SER A 292 -11.64 26.63 -33.36
C SER A 292 -12.37 26.40 -32.05
N ALA A 293 -13.69 26.19 -32.07
CA ALA A 293 -14.45 25.89 -30.88
C ALA A 293 -13.96 24.57 -30.23
N TYR A 294 -13.83 24.57 -28.91
CA TYR A 294 -13.47 23.39 -28.11
C TYR A 294 -14.30 23.37 -26.82
N TRP A 295 -14.43 22.20 -26.22
CA TRP A 295 -15.21 22.06 -24.99
C TRP A 295 -14.29 21.90 -23.79
N THR A 296 -14.67 22.54 -22.70
CA THR A 296 -13.97 22.44 -21.43
C THR A 296 -14.92 21.98 -20.32
N LEU A 297 -14.39 21.17 -19.42
CA LEU A 297 -15.01 20.84 -18.14
C LEU A 297 -14.40 21.73 -17.07
N THR A 298 -15.24 22.44 -16.32
CA THR A 298 -14.85 23.00 -15.01
C THR A 298 -15.28 21.99 -13.94
N PRO A 299 -14.35 21.19 -13.38
CA PRO A 299 -14.70 20.16 -12.41
C PRO A 299 -15.15 20.79 -11.09
N ASP A 300 -16.16 20.18 -10.45
CA ASP A 300 -16.62 20.56 -9.10
C ASP A 300 -15.48 20.42 -8.08
N ASN A 301 -14.67 19.37 -8.25
CA ASN A 301 -13.48 19.08 -7.46
C ASN A 301 -12.27 18.93 -8.39
N PRO A 302 -11.47 19.99 -8.59
CA PRO A 302 -10.25 19.93 -9.39
C PRO A 302 -9.29 18.84 -8.93
N LEU A 303 -8.58 18.21 -9.87
CA LEU A 303 -7.55 17.22 -9.53
C LEU A 303 -6.43 17.90 -8.73
N ALA A 304 -6.21 17.41 -7.50
CA ALA A 304 -5.22 17.98 -6.59
C ALA A 304 -3.78 17.80 -7.10
N CYS A 305 -3.50 16.68 -7.78
CA CYS A 305 -2.19 16.43 -8.36
C CYS A 305 -2.26 15.53 -9.61
N VAL A 306 -1.61 16.00 -10.67
CA VAL A 306 -1.21 15.23 -11.84
C VAL A 306 0.29 15.40 -12.00
N ARG A 307 1.03 14.31 -12.21
CA ARG A 307 2.47 14.33 -12.47
C ARG A 307 2.71 14.93 -13.85
N ASP A 308 3.80 15.68 -14.00
CA ASP A 308 4.26 16.29 -15.25
C ASP A 308 3.34 17.35 -15.88
N ALA A 309 2.14 17.56 -15.33
CA ALA A 309 1.30 18.69 -15.71
C ALA A 309 2.01 20.02 -15.46
N ASN A 310 1.80 21.00 -16.35
CA ASN A 310 2.38 22.33 -16.22
C ASN A 310 1.72 23.15 -15.09
N LYS A 311 2.17 22.91 -13.85
CA LYS A 311 1.67 23.58 -12.64
C LYS A 311 2.09 25.04 -12.53
N GLN A 312 3.00 25.53 -13.39
CA GLN A 312 3.39 26.94 -13.42
C GLN A 312 2.30 27.82 -14.02
N GLN A 313 1.39 27.25 -14.82
CA GLN A 313 0.24 27.96 -15.34
C GLN A 313 -0.80 28.16 -14.22
N PRO A 314 -1.19 29.41 -13.91
CA PRO A 314 -2.25 29.68 -12.95
C PRO A 314 -3.55 28.96 -13.35
N GLY A 315 -4.16 28.25 -12.41
CA GLY A 315 -5.39 27.50 -12.66
C GLY A 315 -5.22 26.25 -13.54
N TRP A 316 -4.03 25.67 -13.63
CA TRP A 316 -3.72 24.50 -14.48
C TRP A 316 -4.70 23.31 -14.37
N ASN A 317 -5.37 23.15 -13.23
CA ASN A 317 -6.35 22.09 -12.95
C ASN A 317 -7.81 22.57 -12.89
N GLN A 318 -8.07 23.86 -13.10
CA GLN A 318 -9.42 24.44 -12.98
C GLN A 318 -10.30 24.18 -14.19
N THR A 319 -9.69 23.90 -15.34
CA THR A 319 -10.40 23.55 -16.57
C THR A 319 -9.66 22.44 -17.29
N MET A 320 -10.41 21.54 -17.91
CA MET A 320 -9.87 20.46 -18.73
C MET A 320 -10.54 20.48 -20.09
N GLN A 321 -9.77 20.51 -21.16
CA GLN A 321 -10.29 20.36 -22.51
C GLN A 321 -10.72 18.92 -22.74
N LEU A 322 -11.91 18.72 -23.32
CA LEU A 322 -12.35 17.41 -23.78
C LEU A 322 -11.85 17.21 -25.21
N VAL A 323 -11.17 16.10 -25.46
CA VAL A 323 -10.81 15.65 -26.81
C VAL A 323 -11.98 14.84 -27.34
N LEU A 324 -12.76 15.47 -28.21
CA LEU A 324 -13.94 14.90 -28.84
C LEU A 324 -13.85 15.06 -30.36
N THR A 325 -14.30 14.05 -31.07
CA THR A 325 -14.49 14.15 -32.53
C THR A 325 -15.58 15.18 -32.86
N PRO A 326 -15.60 15.74 -34.08
CA PRO A 326 -16.68 16.62 -34.52
C PRO A 326 -18.07 15.99 -34.38
N GLN A 327 -18.19 14.70 -34.67
CA GLN A 327 -19.43 13.93 -34.59
C GLN A 327 -19.94 13.80 -33.15
N GLU A 328 -19.06 13.51 -32.18
CA GLU A 328 -19.43 13.45 -30.76
C GLU A 328 -19.88 14.81 -30.24
N ARG A 329 -19.19 15.89 -30.62
CA ARG A 329 -19.59 17.25 -30.24
C ARG A 329 -20.96 17.63 -30.80
N GLU A 330 -21.23 17.29 -32.05
CA GLU A 330 -22.54 17.53 -32.65
C GLU A 330 -23.63 16.75 -31.91
N ALA A 331 -23.40 15.46 -31.64
CA ALA A 331 -24.36 14.58 -30.98
C ALA A 331 -24.66 14.98 -29.52
N LEU A 332 -23.70 15.61 -28.83
CA LEU A 332 -23.78 15.91 -27.40
C LEU A 332 -23.95 17.41 -27.11
N ASN A 333 -24.20 18.24 -28.15
CA ASN A 333 -24.21 19.70 -28.04
C ASN A 333 -25.25 20.23 -27.04
N ASN A 334 -26.31 19.45 -26.82
CA ASN A 334 -27.35 19.74 -25.82
C ASN A 334 -26.84 19.70 -24.36
N LEU A 335 -25.61 19.23 -24.11
CA LEU A 335 -24.97 19.21 -22.80
C LEU A 335 -24.17 20.47 -22.49
N VAL A 336 -23.88 21.31 -23.49
CA VAL A 336 -23.13 22.55 -23.28
C VAL A 336 -23.89 23.50 -22.34
N GLY A 337 -23.17 24.05 -21.37
CA GLY A 337 -23.72 24.92 -20.33
C GLY A 337 -24.33 24.17 -19.14
N LYS A 338 -24.41 22.83 -19.20
CA LYS A 338 -25.04 22.01 -18.15
C LYS A 338 -24.02 21.44 -17.18
N LYS A 339 -24.53 20.95 -16.05
CA LYS A 339 -23.77 20.12 -15.11
C LYS A 339 -23.75 18.68 -15.63
N VAL A 340 -22.56 18.09 -15.71
CA VAL A 340 -22.32 16.78 -16.34
C VAL A 340 -21.40 15.90 -15.51
N SER A 341 -21.50 14.58 -15.73
CA SER A 341 -20.49 13.58 -15.35
C SER A 341 -19.69 13.24 -16.60
N VAL A 342 -18.37 13.37 -16.52
CA VAL A 342 -17.43 13.13 -17.61
C VAL A 342 -16.42 12.06 -17.19
N GLY A 343 -16.28 11.02 -17.99
CA GLY A 343 -15.26 9.98 -17.82
C GLY A 343 -14.37 9.92 -19.05
N GLY A 344 -13.05 9.91 -18.81
CA GLY A 344 -12.02 9.83 -19.85
C GLY A 344 -10.63 9.63 -19.24
N ASP A 345 -9.62 9.58 -20.08
CA ASP A 345 -8.23 9.44 -19.69
C ASP A 345 -7.54 10.80 -19.59
N ILE A 346 -6.71 10.97 -18.56
CA ILE A 346 -5.87 12.15 -18.43
C ILE A 346 -4.87 12.17 -19.58
N PHE A 347 -4.84 13.28 -20.31
CA PHE A 347 -3.84 13.56 -21.34
C PHE A 347 -3.18 14.91 -21.07
N LEU A 348 -1.85 14.99 -21.25
CA LEU A 348 -1.09 16.22 -21.02
C LEU A 348 -1.00 17.03 -22.33
N ALA A 349 -1.04 18.35 -22.22
CA ALA A 349 -0.90 19.20 -23.39
C ALA A 349 0.51 19.09 -24.02
N LEU A 350 0.60 18.51 -25.22
CA LEU A 350 1.88 18.33 -25.94
C LEU A 350 2.13 19.33 -27.09
N SER A 351 1.18 20.20 -27.41
CA SER A 351 1.25 21.09 -28.57
C SER A 351 0.44 22.37 -28.35
N ALA A 352 0.69 23.37 -29.20
CA ALA A 352 -0.05 24.64 -29.20
C ALA A 352 -1.53 24.51 -29.59
N SER A 353 -1.98 23.33 -30.06
CA SER A 353 -3.39 23.07 -30.35
C SER A 353 -4.21 22.69 -29.12
N HIS A 354 -3.55 22.46 -27.98
CA HIS A 354 -4.22 22.24 -26.70
C HIS A 354 -4.31 23.54 -25.92
N HIS A 355 -5.50 23.84 -25.41
CA HIS A 355 -5.81 25.14 -24.80
C HIS A 355 -5.75 25.11 -23.27
N THR A 356 -5.68 23.92 -22.67
CA THR A 356 -5.56 23.71 -21.23
C THR A 356 -4.41 22.75 -20.93
N PRO A 357 -3.70 22.88 -19.79
CA PRO A 357 -2.61 21.97 -19.42
C PRO A 357 -3.03 20.51 -19.27
N LEU A 358 -4.28 20.29 -18.88
CA LEU A 358 -4.90 18.98 -18.74
C LEU A 358 -5.99 18.81 -19.77
N LEU A 359 -6.06 17.63 -20.36
CA LEU A 359 -7.12 17.21 -21.25
C LEU A 359 -7.73 15.90 -20.75
N LEU A 360 -8.97 15.65 -21.17
CA LEU A 360 -9.59 14.34 -21.10
C LEU A 360 -9.74 13.80 -22.51
N ASP A 361 -9.05 12.69 -22.78
CA ASP A 361 -9.16 11.94 -24.02
C ASP A 361 -9.96 10.65 -23.80
N ASN A 362 -10.28 9.93 -24.88
CA ASN A 362 -10.97 8.64 -24.83
C ASN A 362 -12.24 8.70 -23.97
N ILE A 363 -13.11 9.67 -24.27
CA ILE A 363 -14.30 9.96 -23.47
C ILE A 363 -15.27 8.78 -23.53
N PHE A 364 -15.44 8.10 -22.39
CA PHE A 364 -16.35 6.96 -22.26
C PHE A 364 -17.61 7.31 -21.45
N ARG A 365 -17.67 8.50 -20.85
CA ARG A 365 -18.88 9.00 -20.18
C ARG A 365 -19.02 10.49 -20.41
N LEU A 366 -20.20 10.91 -20.85
CA LEU A 366 -20.61 12.32 -20.88
C LEU A 366 -22.14 12.39 -20.79
N THR A 367 -22.64 12.68 -19.59
CA THR A 367 -24.09 12.72 -19.30
C THR A 367 -24.44 13.88 -18.40
N GLU A 368 -25.62 14.46 -18.58
CA GLU A 368 -26.20 15.46 -17.67
C GLU A 368 -26.43 14.88 -16.27
N ILE A 369 -26.05 15.63 -15.24
CA ILE A 369 -26.41 15.35 -13.84
C ILE A 369 -27.63 16.22 -13.53
N LYS A 370 -28.74 15.57 -13.20
CA LYS A 370 -29.98 16.24 -12.82
C LYS A 370 -29.96 16.75 -11.39
#